data_AF-A0A817Y2D4-F1
#
_entry.id   AF-A0A817Y2D4-F1
#
_cell.length_a   1.000
_cell.length_b   1.000
_cell.length_c   1.000
_cell.angle_alpha   90.00
_cell.angle_beta   90.00
_cell.angle_gamma   90.00
#
_symmetry.space_group_name_H-M   'P 1'
#
loop_
_entity.id
_entity.type
_entity.pdbx_description
1 polymer ?
#
loop_
_entity_poly.entity_id
_entity_poly.type
_entity_poly.pdbx_seq_one_letter_code
_entity_poly.pdbx_strand_id
1 'polypeptide(L)'
;MMKKVFCRCSCFFNDNIYLKQVGAHVHYINDEQFREDYKHLISPDNSIEQLLSLVYQEIDRRQNLDTEARKRKDQINREYQPLYPELYKFQPKFLSEKFKELCSQSKSSYEYLLKLGNGIYSMPVFTTEFCTQFLAELKHFEASPMPKGRPNTMNNYGILLDELGFTSFIDELRNQYLNPLVQTLFGDAYVGSTGLDSHRAFVVSYKIDQDVDLGYHYDNSEITLNVSLGDQFEGGDLYFGTMAKPHRTAFSNFTFVEHKPTIGVLHRGQHLHGTESIKSGERYNLIIWMRSSSIRNQFCPMCWKKPECLIPVDSGNYGDGMIKSIESN
;
A
#
# COMPACT_ATOMS: atom_id res chain seq x y z
N MET A 1 -19.63 10.23 -24.25
CA MET A 1 -18.45 10.55 -23.42
C MET A 1 -17.80 9.22 -23.03
N MET A 2 -16.50 9.01 -23.22
CA MET A 2 -15.86 7.74 -22.82
C MET A 2 -15.79 7.63 -21.29
N LYS A 3 -16.23 6.52 -20.72
CA LYS A 3 -16.12 6.25 -19.29
C LYS A 3 -14.72 5.70 -18.99
N LYS A 4 -14.02 6.32 -18.03
CA LYS A 4 -12.76 5.77 -17.51
C LYS A 4 -13.09 4.70 -16.47
N VAL A 5 -12.43 3.55 -16.58
CA VAL A 5 -12.57 2.44 -15.63
C VAL A 5 -11.19 2.06 -15.13
N PHE A 6 -11.05 1.91 -13.81
CA PHE A 6 -9.81 1.43 -13.21
C PHE A 6 -9.59 -0.05 -13.53
N CYS A 7 -8.32 -0.42 -13.64
CA CYS A 7 -7.90 -1.74 -14.07
C CYS A 7 -6.69 -2.23 -13.26
N ARG A 8 -6.45 -3.53 -13.36
CA ARG A 8 -5.18 -4.16 -13.02
C ARG A 8 -4.48 -4.69 -14.25
N CYS A 9 -3.16 -4.84 -14.17
CA CYS A 9 -2.41 -5.52 -15.22
C CYS A 9 -2.68 -7.02 -15.14
N SER A 10 -2.91 -7.68 -16.28
CA SER A 10 -3.11 -9.15 -16.36
C SER A 10 -1.96 -9.96 -15.75
N CYS A 11 -0.74 -9.41 -15.70
CA CYS A 11 0.39 -10.01 -14.98
C CYS A 11 0.05 -10.37 -13.53
N PHE A 12 -0.89 -9.65 -12.91
CA PHE A 12 -1.35 -9.94 -11.56
C PHE A 12 -1.78 -11.40 -11.38
N PHE A 13 -2.31 -12.07 -12.41
CA PHE A 13 -2.77 -13.45 -12.26
C PHE A 13 -1.68 -14.49 -12.48
N ASN A 14 -0.59 -14.14 -13.17
CA ASN A 14 0.36 -15.13 -13.68
C ASN A 14 1.79 -14.88 -13.20
N ASP A 15 2.15 -13.63 -12.90
CA ASP A 15 3.48 -13.22 -12.46
C ASP A 15 3.57 -13.11 -10.94
N ASN A 16 4.81 -13.22 -10.45
CA ASN A 16 5.17 -12.92 -9.07
C ASN A 16 4.36 -13.72 -8.04
N ILE A 17 4.11 -15.00 -8.32
CA ILE A 17 3.44 -15.94 -7.40
C ILE A 17 4.49 -16.44 -6.40
N TYR A 18 4.35 -16.08 -5.11
CA TYR A 18 5.33 -16.49 -4.10
C TYR A 18 4.98 -17.86 -3.51
N LEU A 19 5.90 -18.81 -3.63
CA LEU A 19 5.80 -20.15 -3.07
C LEU A 19 6.66 -20.24 -1.80
N LYS A 20 6.02 -20.07 -0.64
CA LYS A 20 6.69 -20.02 0.67
C LYS A 20 7.54 -21.26 0.97
N GLN A 21 7.08 -22.42 0.53
CA GLN A 21 7.72 -23.73 0.74
C GLN A 21 9.13 -23.81 0.15
N VAL A 22 9.37 -23.05 -0.92
CA VAL A 22 10.64 -23.04 -1.66
C VAL A 22 11.28 -21.66 -1.69
N GLY A 23 10.67 -20.67 -1.02
CA GLY A 23 11.18 -19.30 -0.94
C GLY A 23 11.34 -18.61 -2.31
N ALA A 24 10.52 -18.97 -3.30
CA ALA A 24 10.71 -18.53 -4.69
C ALA A 24 9.46 -17.85 -5.27
N HIS A 25 9.69 -16.89 -6.17
CA HIS A 25 8.64 -16.31 -7.00
C HIS A 25 8.59 -17.02 -8.35
N VAL A 26 7.40 -17.40 -8.79
CA VAL A 26 7.16 -18.14 -10.03
C VAL A 26 6.22 -17.38 -10.97
N HIS A 27 6.34 -17.72 -12.25
CA HIS A 27 5.46 -17.33 -13.34
C HIS A 27 4.68 -18.54 -13.83
N TYR A 28 3.38 -18.40 -14.07
CA TYR A 28 2.53 -19.50 -14.50
C TYR A 28 1.74 -19.16 -15.76
N ILE A 29 1.95 -19.93 -16.82
CA ILE A 29 1.15 -19.89 -18.06
C ILE A 29 0.30 -21.16 -18.16
N ASN A 30 0.93 -22.32 -18.00
CA ASN A 30 0.32 -23.63 -18.04
C ASN A 30 1.22 -24.67 -17.34
N ASP A 31 0.68 -25.86 -17.06
CA ASP A 31 1.38 -26.96 -16.40
C ASP A 31 2.68 -27.38 -17.10
N GLU A 32 2.69 -27.43 -18.43
CA GLU A 32 3.86 -27.87 -19.20
C GLU A 32 5.04 -26.91 -19.00
N GLN A 33 4.80 -25.60 -19.16
CA GLN A 33 5.77 -24.55 -18.89
C GLN A 33 6.23 -24.58 -17.43
N PHE A 34 5.30 -24.70 -16.49
CA PHE A 34 5.64 -24.69 -15.07
C PHE A 34 6.55 -25.88 -14.70
N ARG A 35 6.21 -27.07 -15.19
CA ARG A 35 6.99 -28.29 -14.94
C ARG A 35 8.40 -28.19 -15.50
N GLU A 36 8.56 -27.62 -16.69
CA GLU A 36 9.87 -27.49 -17.32
C GLU A 36 10.74 -26.41 -16.65
N ASP A 37 10.17 -25.22 -16.42
CA ASP A 37 10.92 -24.08 -15.87
C ASP A 37 11.30 -24.29 -14.40
N TYR A 38 10.43 -24.94 -13.61
CA TYR A 38 10.57 -25.07 -12.15
C TYR A 38 10.89 -26.48 -11.66
N LYS A 39 11.27 -27.42 -12.55
CA LYS A 39 11.76 -28.76 -12.12
C LYS A 39 12.91 -28.72 -11.13
N HIS A 40 13.72 -27.66 -11.18
CA HIS A 40 14.84 -27.45 -10.26
C HIS A 40 14.41 -27.16 -8.81
N LEU A 41 13.14 -26.81 -8.58
CA LEU A 41 12.56 -26.58 -7.25
C LEU A 41 12.04 -27.85 -6.58
N ILE A 42 12.05 -28.99 -7.28
CA ILE A 42 11.63 -30.28 -6.73
C ILE A 42 12.66 -30.72 -5.68
N SER A 43 12.17 -31.10 -4.50
CA SER A 43 12.98 -31.63 -3.41
C SER A 43 12.29 -32.84 -2.77
N PRO A 44 12.97 -33.61 -1.91
CA PRO A 44 12.30 -34.66 -1.13
C PRO A 44 11.10 -34.16 -0.32
N ASP A 45 11.08 -32.87 0.04
CA ASP A 45 10.03 -32.24 0.84
C ASP A 45 8.90 -31.62 -0.01
N ASN A 46 9.13 -31.38 -1.31
CA ASN A 46 8.16 -30.74 -2.20
C ASN A 46 8.17 -31.37 -3.60
N SER A 47 7.05 -31.98 -3.97
CA SER A 47 6.78 -32.46 -5.33
C SER A 47 6.26 -31.34 -6.24
N ILE A 48 6.44 -31.50 -7.55
CA ILE A 48 5.94 -30.53 -8.53
C ILE A 48 4.40 -30.38 -8.47
N GLU A 49 3.67 -31.45 -8.15
CA GLU A 49 2.21 -31.41 -8.00
C GLU A 49 1.77 -30.57 -6.80
N GLN A 50 2.51 -30.65 -5.69
CA GLN A 50 2.26 -29.80 -4.53
C GLN A 50 2.51 -28.33 -4.87
N LEU A 51 3.59 -28.03 -5.61
CA LEU A 51 3.88 -26.66 -6.07
C LEU A 51 2.79 -26.13 -7.01
N LEU A 52 2.34 -26.94 -7.97
CA LEU A 52 1.22 -26.58 -8.87
C LEU A 52 -0.07 -26.33 -8.09
N SER A 53 -0.40 -27.16 -7.09
CA SER A 53 -1.58 -26.95 -6.24
C SER A 53 -1.54 -25.60 -5.54
N LEU A 54 -0.38 -25.18 -5.03
CA LEU A 54 -0.19 -23.88 -4.39
C LEU A 54 -0.33 -22.72 -5.39
N VAL A 55 0.19 -22.89 -6.60
CA VAL A 55 0.01 -21.92 -7.69
C VAL A 55 -1.48 -21.75 -8.00
N TYR A 56 -2.23 -22.83 -8.16
CA TYR A 56 -3.67 -22.75 -8.44
C TYR A 56 -4.45 -22.07 -7.31
N GLN A 57 -4.14 -22.39 -6.05
CA GLN A 57 -4.76 -21.73 -4.91
C GLN A 57 -4.52 -20.22 -4.91
N GLU A 58 -3.30 -19.78 -5.23
CA GLU A 58 -2.99 -18.35 -5.31
C GLU A 58 -3.66 -17.67 -6.50
N ILE A 59 -3.72 -18.33 -7.66
CA ILE A 59 -4.43 -17.82 -8.84
C ILE A 59 -5.93 -17.67 -8.53
N ASP A 60 -6.56 -18.69 -7.97
CA ASP A 60 -7.98 -18.66 -7.59
C ASP A 60 -8.25 -17.55 -6.57
N ARG A 61 -7.39 -17.40 -5.55
CA ARG A 61 -7.48 -16.30 -4.59
C ARG A 61 -7.39 -14.93 -5.26
N ARG A 62 -6.49 -14.76 -6.23
CA ARG A 62 -6.32 -13.50 -6.98
C ARG A 62 -7.54 -13.21 -7.88
N GLN A 63 -8.12 -14.22 -8.50
CA GLN A 63 -9.33 -14.11 -9.33
C GLN A 63 -10.56 -13.72 -8.51
N ASN A 64 -10.70 -14.27 -7.30
CA ASN A 64 -11.84 -14.00 -6.42
C ASN A 64 -11.68 -12.74 -5.55
N LEU A 65 -10.52 -12.06 -5.62
CA LEU A 65 -10.15 -10.98 -4.70
C LEU A 65 -11.19 -9.86 -4.61
N ASP A 66 -11.68 -9.35 -5.74
CA ASP A 66 -12.65 -8.25 -5.76
C ASP A 66 -14.01 -8.66 -5.20
N THR A 67 -14.46 -9.87 -5.57
CA THR A 67 -15.73 -10.43 -5.08
C THR A 67 -15.70 -10.59 -3.57
N GLU A 68 -14.61 -11.13 -3.03
CA GLU A 68 -14.46 -11.31 -1.58
C GLU A 68 -14.32 -9.98 -0.84
N ALA A 69 -13.60 -8.99 -1.42
CA ALA A 69 -13.52 -7.64 -0.86
C ALA A 69 -14.89 -6.96 -0.81
N ARG A 70 -15.72 -7.14 -1.85
CA ARG A 70 -17.08 -6.60 -1.90
C ARG A 70 -17.97 -7.22 -0.83
N LYS A 71 -17.95 -8.55 -0.67
CA LYS A 71 -18.68 -9.25 0.40
C LYS A 71 -18.31 -8.74 1.79
N ARG A 72 -16.99 -8.54 2.04
CA ARG A 72 -16.51 -7.97 3.30
C ARG A 72 -17.03 -6.55 3.52
N LYS A 73 -16.89 -5.67 2.53
CA LYS A 73 -17.42 -4.30 2.56
C LYS A 73 -18.91 -4.26 2.88
N ASP A 74 -19.70 -5.06 2.18
CA ASP A 74 -21.14 -5.12 2.36
C ASP A 74 -21.51 -5.59 3.78
N GLN A 75 -20.79 -6.59 4.31
CA GLN A 75 -21.01 -7.04 5.68
C GLN A 75 -20.61 -5.98 6.71
N ILE A 76 -19.41 -5.40 6.60
CA ILE A 76 -18.90 -4.36 7.50
C ILE A 76 -19.87 -3.18 7.52
N ASN A 77 -20.31 -2.68 6.36
CA ASN A 77 -21.21 -1.54 6.25
C ASN A 77 -22.58 -1.78 6.91
N ARG A 78 -23.05 -3.02 7.01
CA ARG A 78 -24.34 -3.35 7.63
C ARG A 78 -24.23 -3.60 9.12
N GLU A 79 -23.15 -4.25 9.56
CA GLU A 79 -23.08 -4.89 10.88
C GLU A 79 -22.12 -4.18 11.83
N TYR A 80 -21.08 -3.52 11.31
CA TYR A 80 -20.12 -2.83 12.16
C TYR A 80 -20.70 -1.51 12.69
N GLN A 81 -20.48 -1.25 13.98
CA GLN A 81 -20.86 0.00 14.64
C GLN A 81 -19.58 0.77 15.01
N PRO A 82 -19.28 1.87 14.30
CA PRO A 82 -18.09 2.68 14.58
C PRO A 82 -18.11 3.26 16.00
N LEU A 83 -16.94 3.31 16.63
CA LEU A 83 -16.74 3.98 17.91
C LEU A 83 -16.75 5.51 17.75
N TYR A 84 -16.18 6.01 16.64
CA TYR A 84 -16.12 7.43 16.27
C TYR A 84 -16.63 7.63 14.83
N PRO A 85 -17.96 7.66 14.62
CA PRO A 85 -18.56 7.82 13.28
C PRO A 85 -18.10 9.06 12.50
N GLU A 86 -17.69 10.13 13.20
CA GLU A 86 -17.21 11.38 12.63
C GLU A 86 -15.86 11.26 11.91
N LEU A 87 -15.05 10.24 12.23
CA LEU A 87 -13.74 10.03 11.59
C LEU A 87 -13.86 9.59 10.13
N TYR A 88 -14.98 8.98 9.76
CA TYR A 88 -15.25 8.44 8.43
C TYR A 88 -15.46 9.53 7.36
N LYS A 89 -15.60 10.79 7.80
CA LYS A 89 -15.67 11.96 6.92
C LYS A 89 -14.47 12.83 7.19
N PHE A 90 -13.67 13.09 6.16
CA PHE A 90 -12.50 13.93 6.28
C PHE A 90 -12.87 15.33 6.79
N GLN A 91 -12.04 15.84 7.69
CA GLN A 91 -12.16 17.20 8.22
C GLN A 91 -10.76 17.81 8.33
N PRO A 92 -10.54 19.04 7.85
CA PRO A 92 -9.23 19.70 7.93
C PRO A 92 -8.65 19.82 9.36
N LYS A 93 -9.50 19.74 10.40
CA LYS A 93 -9.08 19.75 11.82
C LYS A 93 -8.27 18.52 12.23
N PHE A 94 -8.33 17.44 11.44
CA PHE A 94 -7.54 16.23 11.69
C PHE A 94 -6.07 16.41 11.34
N LEU A 95 -5.78 17.35 10.44
CA LEU A 95 -4.42 17.66 10.01
C LEU A 95 -3.75 18.65 10.96
N SER A 96 -2.45 18.45 11.19
CA SER A 96 -1.64 19.44 11.90
C SER A 96 -1.58 20.75 11.11
N GLU A 97 -1.49 21.89 11.81
CA GLU A 97 -1.32 23.20 11.14
C GLU A 97 -0.08 23.23 10.24
N LYS A 98 1.02 22.64 10.72
CA LYS A 98 2.28 22.52 9.97
C LYS A 98 2.11 21.79 8.64
N PHE A 99 1.33 20.70 8.62
CA PHE A 99 1.03 19.96 7.39
C PHE A 99 0.19 20.79 6.42
N LYS A 100 -0.84 21.49 6.92
CA LYS A 100 -1.68 22.35 6.10
C LYS A 100 -0.87 23.50 5.47
N GLU A 101 0.04 24.11 6.24
CA GLU A 101 0.97 25.13 5.75
C GLU A 101 1.88 24.57 4.64
N LEU A 102 2.45 23.38 4.84
CA LEU A 102 3.23 22.66 3.82
C LEU A 102 2.47 22.45 2.52
N CYS A 103 1.23 21.95 2.61
CA CYS A 103 0.39 21.71 1.44
C CYS A 103 -0.05 23.00 0.74
N SER A 104 -0.12 24.13 1.45
CA SER A 104 -0.43 25.44 0.86
C SER A 104 0.73 26.06 0.07
N GLN A 105 1.93 25.45 0.12
CA GLN A 105 3.14 25.91 -0.57
C GLN A 105 3.55 27.35 -0.21
N SER A 106 3.26 27.81 1.02
CA SER A 106 3.72 29.11 1.50
C SER A 106 5.25 29.14 1.62
N LYS A 107 5.89 30.31 1.38
CA LYS A 107 7.36 30.42 1.32
C LYS A 107 8.08 30.00 2.63
N SER A 108 7.41 30.08 3.78
CA SER A 108 7.93 29.68 5.09
C SER A 108 7.68 28.21 5.45
N SER A 109 6.95 27.45 4.62
CA SER A 109 6.39 26.15 5.00
C SER A 109 7.42 25.01 5.14
N TYR A 110 8.54 25.06 4.42
CA TYR A 110 9.50 23.95 4.37
C TYR A 110 10.35 23.75 5.65
N GLU A 111 10.25 24.64 6.63
CA GLU A 111 10.93 24.46 7.92
C GLU A 111 10.49 23.18 8.64
N TYR A 112 9.24 22.77 8.45
CA TYR A 112 8.68 21.56 9.06
C TYR A 112 8.89 20.28 8.24
N LEU A 113 9.53 20.40 7.07
CA LEU A 113 9.83 19.29 6.18
C LEU A 113 11.30 18.89 6.33
N LEU A 114 11.53 17.80 7.05
CA LEU A 114 12.87 17.22 7.16
C LEU A 114 13.21 16.44 5.89
N LYS A 115 14.25 16.89 5.18
CA LYS A 115 14.80 16.20 4.00
C LYS A 115 15.86 15.20 4.45
N LEU A 116 15.54 13.91 4.37
CA LEU A 116 16.40 12.82 4.83
C LEU A 116 17.35 12.30 3.73
N GLY A 117 17.28 12.90 2.54
CA GLY A 117 18.08 12.51 1.36
C GLY A 117 17.31 11.59 0.41
N ASN A 118 17.78 11.48 -0.83
CA ASN A 118 17.26 10.56 -1.87
C ASN A 118 15.75 10.66 -2.16
N GLY A 119 15.11 11.79 -1.87
CA GLY A 119 13.66 11.96 -2.04
C GLY A 119 12.84 11.28 -0.93
N ILE A 120 13.42 11.17 0.28
CA ILE A 120 12.72 10.78 1.50
C ILE A 120 12.50 12.05 2.34
N TYR A 121 11.26 12.25 2.76
CA TYR A 121 10.84 13.42 3.53
C TYR A 121 10.09 12.98 4.78
N SER A 122 10.26 13.72 5.86
CA SER A 122 9.52 13.50 7.11
C SER A 122 8.86 14.79 7.56
N MET A 123 7.60 14.69 7.99
CA MET A 123 6.82 15.85 8.44
C MET A 123 5.70 15.43 9.41
N PRO A 124 5.23 16.31 10.31
CA PRO A 124 3.98 16.10 11.02
C PRO A 124 2.82 16.06 10.02
N VAL A 125 1.87 15.14 10.19
CA VAL A 125 0.70 14.99 9.30
C VAL A 125 -0.58 15.28 10.05
N PHE A 126 -0.89 14.46 11.05
CA PHE A 126 -2.15 14.55 11.80
C PHE A 126 -1.96 15.20 13.18
N THR A 127 -3.07 15.61 13.80
CA THR A 127 -3.08 16.02 15.20
C THR A 127 -3.02 14.80 16.12
N THR A 128 -2.49 14.98 17.33
CA THR A 128 -2.49 13.92 18.36
C THR A 128 -3.90 13.45 18.70
N GLU A 129 -4.87 14.37 18.74
CA GLU A 129 -6.29 14.07 18.98
C GLU A 129 -6.83 13.09 17.93
N PHE A 130 -6.61 13.40 16.64
CA PHE A 130 -7.04 12.50 15.55
C PHE A 130 -6.35 11.14 15.64
N CYS A 131 -5.02 11.11 15.81
CA CYS A 131 -4.28 9.85 15.92
C CYS A 131 -4.82 8.98 17.08
N THR A 132 -5.13 9.59 18.22
CA THR A 132 -5.67 8.89 19.39
C THR A 132 -7.05 8.31 19.12
N GLN A 133 -7.98 9.11 18.59
CA GLN A 133 -9.33 8.66 18.27
C GLN A 133 -9.34 7.60 17.16
N PHE A 134 -8.52 7.82 16.13
CA PHE A 134 -8.41 6.89 15.00
C PHE A 134 -7.79 5.57 15.44
N LEU A 135 -6.75 5.58 16.28
CA LEU A 135 -6.19 4.36 16.85
C LEU A 135 -7.23 3.58 17.68
N ALA A 136 -8.03 4.27 18.49
CA ALA A 136 -9.11 3.65 19.25
C ALA A 136 -10.19 3.03 18.34
N GLU A 137 -10.59 3.71 17.26
CA GLU A 137 -11.50 3.15 16.25
C GLU A 137 -10.92 1.88 15.60
N LEU A 138 -9.64 1.89 15.25
CA LEU A 138 -8.97 0.74 14.62
C LEU A 138 -8.92 -0.45 15.59
N LYS A 139 -8.55 -0.22 16.86
CA LYS A 139 -8.56 -1.29 17.89
C LYS A 139 -9.98 -1.83 18.14
N HIS A 140 -11.00 -0.97 18.10
CA HIS A 140 -12.41 -1.37 18.19
C HIS A 140 -12.82 -2.26 16.99
N PHE A 141 -12.40 -1.90 15.78
CA PHE A 141 -12.62 -2.73 14.60
C PHE A 141 -11.87 -4.07 14.67
N GLU A 142 -10.60 -4.06 15.11
CA GLU A 142 -9.79 -5.27 15.31
C GLU A 142 -10.47 -6.26 16.27
N ALA A 143 -11.02 -5.76 17.38
CA ALA A 143 -11.72 -6.56 18.39
C ALA A 143 -13.11 -7.06 17.96
N SER A 144 -13.68 -6.49 16.89
CA SER A 144 -15.00 -6.89 16.39
C SER A 144 -14.97 -8.23 15.64
N PRO A 145 -16.10 -8.95 15.52
CA PRO A 145 -16.19 -10.18 14.73
C PRO A 145 -16.21 -9.95 13.20
N MET A 146 -16.07 -8.69 12.75
CA MET A 146 -16.14 -8.34 11.33
C MET A 146 -15.02 -9.00 10.52
N PRO A 147 -15.30 -9.41 9.27
CA PRO A 147 -14.29 -10.01 8.42
C PRO A 147 -13.20 -8.99 8.07
N LYS A 148 -11.95 -9.43 8.00
CA LYS A 148 -10.78 -8.57 7.76
C LYS A 148 -10.00 -9.08 6.56
N GLY A 149 -9.87 -8.26 5.53
CA GLY A 149 -8.99 -8.55 4.39
C GLY A 149 -7.52 -8.41 4.74
N ARG A 150 -6.64 -9.11 4.02
CA ARG A 150 -5.18 -8.95 4.19
C ARG A 150 -4.71 -7.61 3.61
N PRO A 151 -3.96 -6.80 4.38
CA PRO A 151 -3.53 -5.47 3.93
C PRO A 151 -2.59 -5.51 2.71
N ASN A 152 -1.63 -6.44 2.71
CA ASN A 152 -0.75 -6.72 1.57
C ASN A 152 -0.25 -8.19 1.60
N THR A 153 0.65 -8.57 0.70
CA THR A 153 1.16 -9.96 0.57
C THR A 153 2.15 -10.36 1.67
N MET A 154 2.67 -9.40 2.44
CA MET A 154 3.72 -9.61 3.45
C MET A 154 3.25 -9.37 4.88
N ASN A 155 2.09 -8.73 5.09
CA ASN A 155 1.49 -8.51 6.40
C ASN A 155 0.27 -9.42 6.59
N ASN A 156 0.27 -10.16 7.70
CA ASN A 156 -0.84 -11.01 8.10
C ASN A 156 -1.90 -10.21 8.87
N TYR A 157 -1.47 -9.15 9.56
CA TYR A 157 -2.31 -8.32 10.41
C TYR A 157 -2.37 -6.88 9.90
N GLY A 158 -3.57 -6.31 9.95
CA GLY A 158 -3.83 -4.94 9.55
C GLY A 158 -5.26 -4.74 9.05
N ILE A 159 -5.56 -3.49 8.66
CA ILE A 159 -6.90 -3.06 8.27
C ILE A 159 -6.82 -2.40 6.90
N LEU A 160 -7.62 -2.89 5.95
CA LEU A 160 -7.87 -2.23 4.68
C LEU A 160 -8.86 -1.08 4.88
N LEU A 161 -8.42 0.16 4.70
CA LEU A 161 -9.24 1.33 5.00
C LEU A 161 -10.38 1.53 4.01
N ASP A 162 -10.24 1.04 2.78
CA ASP A 162 -11.33 1.03 1.80
C ASP A 162 -12.43 0.04 2.19
N GLU A 163 -12.09 -1.08 2.85
CA GLU A 163 -13.06 -2.03 3.41
C GLU A 163 -13.77 -1.45 4.63
N LEU A 164 -13.06 -0.66 5.43
CA LEU A 164 -13.62 0.05 6.57
C LEU A 164 -14.37 1.33 6.19
N GLY A 165 -14.45 1.72 4.90
CA GLY A 165 -15.26 2.86 4.46
C GLY A 165 -14.56 4.23 4.46
N PHE A 166 -13.23 4.26 4.52
CA PHE A 166 -12.41 5.49 4.50
C PHE A 166 -11.98 5.93 3.09
N THR A 167 -12.49 5.33 2.02
CA THR A 167 -12.10 5.69 0.63
C THR A 167 -12.25 7.18 0.35
N SER A 168 -13.42 7.76 0.68
CA SER A 168 -13.69 9.19 0.48
C SER A 168 -12.78 10.08 1.33
N PHE A 169 -12.47 9.66 2.56
CA PHE A 169 -11.53 10.38 3.42
C PHE A 169 -10.15 10.47 2.76
N ILE A 170 -9.65 9.34 2.25
CA ILE A 170 -8.32 9.28 1.63
C ILE A 170 -8.33 9.99 0.27
N ASP A 171 -9.42 9.95 -0.48
CA ASP A 171 -9.58 10.74 -1.70
C ASP A 171 -9.47 12.24 -1.42
N GLU A 172 -10.10 12.73 -0.37
CA GLU A 172 -10.07 14.15 -0.01
C GLU A 172 -8.66 14.57 0.44
N LEU A 173 -8.04 13.79 1.34
CA LEU A 173 -6.65 14.00 1.76
C LEU A 173 -5.68 14.00 0.57
N ARG A 174 -5.81 13.03 -0.33
CA ARG A 174 -4.96 12.90 -1.52
C ARG A 174 -5.13 14.11 -2.43
N ASN A 175 -6.37 14.44 -2.79
CA ASN A 175 -6.66 15.44 -3.82
C ASN A 175 -6.35 16.86 -3.34
N GLN A 176 -6.72 17.21 -2.10
CA GLN A 176 -6.61 18.57 -1.60
C GLN A 176 -5.24 18.90 -1.01
N TYR A 177 -4.55 17.93 -0.40
CA TYR A 177 -3.34 18.18 0.39
C TYR A 177 -2.10 17.50 -0.18
N LEU A 178 -2.17 16.18 -0.46
CA LEU A 178 -0.98 15.44 -0.87
C LEU A 178 -0.59 15.74 -2.32
N ASN A 179 -1.54 15.80 -3.26
CA ASN A 179 -1.24 16.06 -4.68
C ASN A 179 -0.46 17.37 -4.91
N PRO A 180 -0.87 18.53 -4.35
CA PRO A 180 -0.08 19.76 -4.46
C PRO A 180 1.32 19.62 -3.87
N LEU A 181 1.46 18.95 -2.72
CA LEU A 181 2.74 18.79 -2.04
C LEU A 181 3.68 17.87 -2.83
N VAL A 182 3.23 16.68 -3.23
CA VAL A 182 4.06 15.71 -3.97
C VAL A 182 4.47 16.25 -5.34
N GLN A 183 3.60 17.02 -5.99
CA GLN A 183 3.91 17.69 -7.25
C GLN A 183 5.12 18.63 -7.08
N THR A 184 5.17 19.40 -5.98
CA THR A 184 6.31 20.29 -5.71
C THR A 184 7.57 19.53 -5.29
N LEU A 185 7.43 18.47 -4.50
CA LEU A 185 8.58 17.74 -3.96
C LEU A 185 9.25 16.81 -4.99
N PHE A 186 8.45 16.16 -5.85
CA PHE A 186 8.94 15.14 -6.78
C PHE A 186 8.88 15.59 -8.24
N GLY A 187 7.96 16.48 -8.61
CA GLY A 187 7.81 16.97 -9.98
C GLY A 187 7.08 16.00 -10.92
N ASP A 188 6.84 16.48 -12.15
CA ASP A 188 6.00 15.80 -13.16
C ASP A 188 6.50 14.41 -13.54
N ALA A 189 7.83 14.19 -13.50
CA ALA A 189 8.42 12.91 -13.88
C ALA A 189 7.96 11.73 -13.00
N TYR A 190 7.52 12.00 -11.76
CA TYR A 190 7.08 10.96 -10.80
C TYR A 190 5.61 11.02 -10.45
N VAL A 191 4.97 12.17 -10.63
CA VAL A 191 3.54 12.37 -10.35
C VAL A 191 2.70 12.19 -11.62
N GLY A 192 3.28 12.47 -12.79
CA GLY A 192 2.61 12.35 -14.08
C GLY A 192 1.54 13.41 -14.32
N SER A 193 1.00 13.46 -15.53
CA SER A 193 0.08 14.51 -15.96
C SER A 193 -1.31 14.44 -15.32
N THR A 194 -1.68 13.28 -14.76
CA THR A 194 -2.95 13.07 -14.06
C THR A 194 -2.90 13.45 -12.58
N GLY A 195 -1.71 13.73 -12.03
CA GLY A 195 -1.52 13.67 -10.58
C GLY A 195 -1.58 12.24 -10.06
N LEU A 196 -1.57 12.10 -8.73
CA LEU A 196 -1.91 10.85 -8.07
C LEU A 196 -3.44 10.75 -7.98
N ASP A 197 -4.04 9.88 -8.78
CA ASP A 197 -5.49 9.78 -9.02
C ASP A 197 -6.12 8.48 -8.50
N SER A 198 -5.30 7.61 -7.91
CA SER A 198 -5.73 6.37 -7.27
C SER A 198 -4.91 6.10 -6.01
N HIS A 199 -5.48 5.30 -5.10
CA HIS A 199 -4.78 4.94 -3.86
C HIS A 199 -5.11 3.52 -3.38
N ARG A 200 -4.27 3.00 -2.50
CA ARG A 200 -4.59 1.91 -1.58
C ARG A 200 -4.12 2.34 -0.19
N ALA A 201 -5.04 2.40 0.77
CA ALA A 201 -4.74 2.81 2.12
C ALA A 201 -5.02 1.66 3.09
N PHE A 202 -4.09 1.44 4.01
CA PHE A 202 -4.19 0.37 4.99
C PHE A 202 -3.40 0.72 6.24
N VAL A 203 -3.78 0.10 7.35
CA VAL A 203 -3.05 0.15 8.61
C VAL A 203 -2.35 -1.18 8.82
N VAL A 204 -1.08 -1.14 9.20
CA VAL A 204 -0.33 -2.31 9.67
C VAL A 204 -0.10 -2.15 11.16
N SER A 205 -0.29 -3.22 11.92
CA SER A 205 0.01 -3.32 13.34
C SER A 205 1.18 -4.28 13.57
N TYR A 206 2.19 -3.82 14.30
CA TYR A 206 3.30 -4.64 14.78
C TYR A 206 3.14 -4.88 16.27
N LYS A 207 3.15 -6.15 16.68
CA LYS A 207 3.03 -6.60 18.07
C LYS A 207 4.00 -7.75 18.30
N ILE A 208 4.51 -7.90 19.53
CA ILE A 208 5.52 -8.91 19.88
C ILE A 208 5.08 -10.35 19.54
N ASP A 209 3.77 -10.63 19.55
CA ASP A 209 3.19 -11.94 19.22
C ASP A 209 2.54 -12.01 17.81
N GLN A 210 2.78 -11.03 16.94
CA GLN A 210 2.23 -10.95 15.58
C GLN A 210 3.35 -10.74 14.54
N ASP A 211 3.13 -9.89 13.53
CA ASP A 211 4.18 -9.45 12.63
C ASP A 211 5.13 -8.53 13.42
N VAL A 212 6.41 -8.89 13.54
CA VAL A 212 7.43 -8.10 14.25
C VAL A 212 8.32 -7.28 13.32
N ASP A 213 8.35 -7.63 12.03
CA ASP A 213 9.09 -6.92 10.98
C ASP A 213 8.34 -6.98 9.65
N LEU A 214 8.90 -6.30 8.65
CA LEU A 214 8.49 -6.39 7.27
C LEU A 214 9.75 -6.48 6.42
N GLY A 215 9.91 -7.61 5.72
CA GLY A 215 11.07 -7.88 4.89
C GLY A 215 11.35 -6.79 3.87
N TYR A 216 12.60 -6.68 3.41
CA TYR A 216 13.04 -5.63 2.49
C TYR A 216 12.27 -5.68 1.15
N HIS A 217 11.52 -4.63 0.84
CA HIS A 217 10.56 -4.60 -0.28
C HIS A 217 10.42 -3.20 -0.87
N TYR A 218 9.69 -3.08 -1.98
CA TYR A 218 9.24 -1.81 -2.52
C TYR A 218 7.71 -1.77 -2.52
N ASP A 219 7.14 -0.58 -2.54
CA ASP A 219 5.70 -0.39 -2.58
C ASP A 219 5.16 -0.39 -4.00
N ASN A 220 3.97 -0.94 -4.16
CA ASN A 220 3.21 -0.84 -5.39
C ASN A 220 2.54 0.55 -5.49
N SER A 221 3.34 1.63 -5.53
CA SER A 221 2.93 3.03 -5.58
C SER A 221 3.93 3.88 -6.38
N GLU A 222 3.51 5.07 -6.80
CA GLU A 222 4.46 6.10 -7.26
C GLU A 222 5.08 6.79 -6.04
N ILE A 223 4.21 7.20 -5.11
CA ILE A 223 4.58 7.82 -3.84
C ILE A 223 3.83 7.10 -2.71
N THR A 224 4.54 6.82 -1.62
CA THR A 224 3.97 6.30 -0.38
C THR A 224 4.04 7.36 0.71
N LEU A 225 2.96 7.49 1.47
CA LEU A 225 2.96 8.14 2.78
C LEU A 225 2.78 7.07 3.86
N ASN A 226 3.67 7.04 4.85
CA ASN A 226 3.62 6.14 6.00
C ASN A 226 3.61 6.97 7.30
N VAL A 227 2.52 6.91 8.07
CA VAL A 227 2.30 7.75 9.26
C VAL A 227 2.10 6.91 10.51
N SER A 228 2.86 7.18 11.57
CA SER A 228 2.68 6.51 12.85
C SER A 228 1.51 7.10 13.65
N LEU A 229 0.58 6.25 14.09
CA LEU A 229 -0.70 6.63 14.70
C LEU A 229 -0.67 6.75 16.23
N GLY A 230 0.50 6.70 16.87
CA GLY A 230 0.69 7.29 18.19
C GLY A 230 0.60 6.39 19.42
N ASP A 231 0.87 5.10 19.26
CA ASP A 231 1.10 4.23 20.43
C ASP A 231 2.57 4.31 20.89
N GLN A 232 2.84 3.99 22.15
CA GLN A 232 4.19 4.03 22.74
C GLN A 232 4.94 2.75 22.36
N PHE A 233 6.02 2.87 21.59
CA PHE A 233 6.89 1.75 21.23
C PHE A 233 8.36 2.17 21.21
N GLU A 234 9.24 1.18 21.34
CA GLU A 234 10.69 1.35 21.15
C GLU A 234 11.16 0.53 19.94
N GLY A 235 12.15 1.04 19.20
CA GLY A 235 12.59 0.42 17.94
C GLY A 235 11.58 0.63 16.81
N GLY A 236 11.60 -0.23 15.79
CA GLY A 236 10.70 -0.07 14.64
C GLY A 236 11.14 0.99 13.64
N ASP A 237 12.40 1.41 13.64
CA ASP A 237 12.88 2.42 12.69
C ASP A 237 12.71 1.94 11.26
N LEU A 238 12.34 2.87 10.38
CA LEU A 238 12.29 2.59 8.95
C LEU A 238 13.69 2.70 8.39
N TYR A 239 14.09 1.76 7.54
CA TYR A 239 15.36 1.83 6.82
C TYR A 239 15.10 1.80 5.31
N PHE A 240 15.75 2.69 4.58
CA PHE A 240 15.58 2.85 3.13
C PHE A 240 16.92 2.65 2.42
N GLY A 241 16.94 1.79 1.40
CA GLY A 241 18.09 1.57 0.55
C GLY A 241 17.89 2.14 -0.86
N THR A 242 18.42 1.44 -1.85
CA THR A 242 18.34 1.89 -3.26
C THR A 242 16.91 1.78 -3.84
N MET A 243 16.71 2.41 -4.99
CA MET A 243 15.52 2.17 -5.81
C MET A 243 15.52 0.75 -6.37
N ALA A 244 14.39 0.07 -6.28
CA ALA A 244 14.12 -1.20 -6.91
C ALA A 244 14.39 -1.13 -8.42
N LYS A 245 15.03 -2.16 -8.95
CA LYS A 245 15.31 -2.34 -10.38
C LYS A 245 14.83 -3.73 -10.81
N PRO A 246 14.49 -3.92 -12.09
CA PRO A 246 14.17 -5.25 -12.61
C PRO A 246 15.30 -6.23 -12.29
N HIS A 247 14.95 -7.38 -11.69
CA HIS A 247 15.85 -8.51 -11.43
C HIS A 247 17.09 -8.20 -10.58
N ARG A 248 17.13 -7.09 -9.83
CA ARG A 248 18.24 -6.74 -8.94
C ARG A 248 17.76 -6.04 -7.67
N THR A 249 17.95 -6.71 -6.54
CA THR A 249 17.97 -6.07 -5.22
C THR A 249 19.43 -5.92 -4.80
N ALA A 250 19.95 -4.70 -4.88
CA ALA A 250 21.27 -4.39 -4.35
C ALA A 250 21.11 -3.84 -2.93
N PHE A 251 21.78 -4.46 -1.97
CA PHE A 251 21.95 -3.89 -0.64
C PHE A 251 22.92 -2.71 -0.73
N SER A 252 22.54 -1.59 -0.12
CA SER A 252 23.34 -0.37 -0.06
C SER A 252 23.37 0.16 1.36
N ASN A 253 24.11 1.25 1.56
CA ASN A 253 23.97 2.07 2.75
C ASN A 253 22.48 2.45 2.92
N PHE A 254 22.00 2.32 4.15
CA PHE A 254 20.62 2.62 4.51
C PHE A 254 20.49 4.03 5.07
N THR A 255 19.41 4.72 4.69
CA THR A 255 18.90 5.89 5.40
C THR A 255 17.93 5.40 6.46
N PHE A 256 18.27 5.59 7.73
CA PHE A 256 17.40 5.27 8.86
C PHE A 256 16.52 6.47 9.20
N VAL A 257 15.26 6.18 9.53
CA VAL A 257 14.26 7.17 9.87
C VAL A 257 13.54 6.71 11.12
N GLU A 258 13.80 7.42 12.21
CA GLU A 258 13.09 7.25 13.47
C GLU A 258 11.61 7.57 13.24
N HIS A 259 10.72 6.62 13.51
CA HIS A 259 9.30 6.79 13.26
C HIS A 259 8.60 7.20 14.55
N LYS A 260 8.06 8.42 14.60
CA LYS A 260 7.40 8.98 15.79
C LYS A 260 5.89 9.14 15.60
N PRO A 261 5.10 9.04 16.68
CA PRO A 261 3.69 9.42 16.69
C PRO A 261 3.41 10.70 15.89
N THR A 262 2.35 10.70 15.08
CA THR A 262 1.87 11.82 14.23
C THR A 262 2.76 12.20 13.05
N ILE A 263 3.99 11.68 13.00
CA ILE A 263 4.96 11.96 11.93
C ILE A 263 4.70 11.00 10.77
N GLY A 264 4.66 11.58 9.57
CA GLY A 264 4.60 10.85 8.31
C GLY A 264 5.94 10.89 7.59
N VAL A 265 6.30 9.76 7.00
CA VAL A 265 7.41 9.61 6.06
C VAL A 265 6.85 9.49 4.66
N LEU A 266 7.28 10.38 3.78
CA LEU A 266 6.89 10.45 2.38
C LEU A 266 8.08 10.05 1.50
N HIS A 267 7.89 9.07 0.64
CA HIS A 267 8.96 8.56 -0.22
C HIS A 267 8.41 7.99 -1.53
N ARG A 268 9.30 7.80 -2.52
CA ARG A 268 8.96 7.05 -3.74
C ARG A 268 8.66 5.60 -3.41
N GLY A 269 7.64 5.03 -4.04
CA GLY A 269 7.26 3.64 -3.83
C GLY A 269 8.35 2.65 -4.25
N GLN A 270 9.16 3.01 -5.24
CA GLN A 270 10.30 2.21 -5.69
C GLN A 270 11.45 2.11 -4.68
N HIS A 271 11.48 2.90 -3.61
CA HIS A 271 12.50 2.72 -2.59
C HIS A 271 12.39 1.33 -1.99
N LEU A 272 13.46 0.55 -2.06
CA LEU A 272 13.57 -0.64 -1.26
C LEU A 272 13.71 -0.23 0.19
N HIS A 273 12.85 -0.74 1.05
CA HIS A 273 12.80 -0.36 2.45
C HIS A 273 12.25 -1.51 3.30
N GLY A 274 12.42 -1.36 4.61
CA GLY A 274 11.84 -2.25 5.60
C GLY A 274 11.70 -1.54 6.94
N THR A 275 11.28 -2.30 7.93
CA THR A 275 11.23 -1.84 9.31
C THR A 275 12.10 -2.73 10.18
N GLU A 276 12.86 -2.12 11.09
CA GLU A 276 13.46 -2.87 12.18
C GLU A 276 12.36 -3.45 13.09
N SER A 277 12.73 -4.46 13.88
CA SER A 277 11.81 -5.03 14.87
C SER A 277 11.50 -4.04 15.98
N ILE A 278 10.26 -4.07 16.47
CA ILE A 278 9.91 -3.38 17.71
C ILE A 278 10.56 -4.10 18.90
N LYS A 279 11.00 -3.33 19.89
CA LYS A 279 11.59 -3.83 21.15
C LYS A 279 10.56 -3.90 22.27
N SER A 280 9.55 -3.03 22.24
CA SER A 280 8.44 -2.98 23.18
C SER A 280 7.27 -2.19 22.59
N GLY A 281 6.07 -2.41 23.15
CA GLY A 281 4.86 -1.67 22.79
C GLY A 281 4.12 -2.23 21.57
N GLU A 282 3.19 -1.45 21.04
CA GLU A 282 2.49 -1.73 19.79
C GLU A 282 2.78 -0.60 18.82
N ARG A 283 2.91 -0.90 17.52
CA ARG A 283 3.11 0.14 16.51
C ARG A 283 2.06 0.03 15.43
N TYR A 284 1.31 1.11 15.25
CA TYR A 284 0.29 1.25 14.22
C TYR A 284 0.72 2.29 13.19
N ASN A 285 0.79 1.87 11.93
CA ASN A 285 1.19 2.73 10.83
C ASN A 285 0.09 2.80 9.77
N LEU A 286 -0.40 4.01 9.50
CA LEU A 286 -1.22 4.31 8.34
C LEU A 286 -0.33 4.43 7.10
N ILE A 287 -0.52 3.54 6.14
CA ILE A 287 0.21 3.52 4.88
C ILE A 287 -0.76 3.85 3.74
N ILE A 288 -0.41 4.83 2.92
CA ILE A 288 -1.17 5.24 1.75
C ILE A 288 -0.26 5.11 0.54
N TRP A 289 -0.52 4.09 -0.27
CA TRP A 289 0.06 3.92 -1.59
C TRP A 289 -0.72 4.77 -2.58
N MET A 290 -0.07 5.78 -3.15
CA MET A 290 -0.70 6.68 -4.12
C MET A 290 -0.13 6.45 -5.51
N ARG A 291 -0.99 6.49 -6.51
CA ARG A 291 -0.67 6.10 -7.88
C ARG A 291 -1.18 7.09 -8.92
N SER A 292 -0.46 7.16 -10.04
CA SER A 292 -0.76 7.99 -11.20
C SER A 292 -1.10 7.12 -12.40
N SER A 293 -2.34 7.18 -12.87
CA SER A 293 -2.76 6.42 -14.04
C SER A 293 -1.96 6.78 -15.31
N SER A 294 -1.51 8.03 -15.45
CA SER A 294 -0.66 8.45 -16.57
C SER A 294 0.69 7.73 -16.62
N ILE A 295 1.25 7.37 -15.46
CA ILE A 295 2.48 6.58 -15.34
C ILE A 295 2.15 5.09 -15.48
N ARG A 296 1.14 4.62 -14.75
CA ARG A 296 0.74 3.20 -14.69
C ARG A 296 0.32 2.63 -16.02
N ASN A 297 -0.28 3.44 -16.89
CA ASN A 297 -0.64 3.02 -18.24
C ASN A 297 0.57 2.86 -19.19
N GLN A 298 1.74 3.40 -18.83
CA GLN A 298 2.98 3.19 -19.59
C GLN A 298 3.87 2.12 -18.98
N PHE A 299 3.73 1.85 -17.68
CA PHE A 299 4.64 0.96 -16.96
C PHE A 299 3.96 0.28 -15.77
N CYS A 300 4.03 -1.06 -15.72
CA CYS A 300 3.58 -1.86 -14.59
C CYS A 300 4.75 -2.21 -13.66
N PRO A 301 4.72 -1.87 -12.37
CA PRO A 301 5.83 -2.15 -11.44
C PRO A 301 5.87 -3.61 -10.95
N MET A 302 4.91 -4.44 -11.34
CA MET A 302 4.93 -5.88 -11.06
C MET A 302 5.75 -6.64 -12.11
N CYS A 303 5.40 -6.49 -13.40
CA CYS A 303 6.07 -7.20 -14.50
C CYS A 303 7.17 -6.38 -15.19
N TRP A 304 7.36 -5.11 -14.79
CA TRP A 304 8.34 -4.18 -15.37
C TRP A 304 8.18 -3.93 -16.88
N LYS A 305 6.95 -4.07 -17.38
CA LYS A 305 6.59 -3.88 -18.80
C LYS A 305 5.45 -2.89 -18.94
N LYS A 306 5.25 -2.39 -20.15
CA LYS A 306 4.03 -1.65 -20.49
C LYS A 306 2.83 -2.60 -20.37
N PRO A 307 1.75 -2.24 -19.66
CA PRO A 307 0.60 -3.14 -19.51
C PRO A 307 -0.15 -3.25 -20.85
N GLU A 308 -0.12 -4.44 -21.46
CA GLU A 308 -0.78 -4.71 -22.75
C GLU A 308 -2.24 -5.16 -22.57
N CYS A 309 -2.50 -5.96 -21.52
CA CYS A 309 -3.83 -6.43 -21.18
C CYS A 309 -4.24 -5.92 -19.79
N LEU A 310 -5.28 -5.07 -19.80
CA LEU A 310 -5.88 -4.45 -18.63
C LEU A 310 -7.22 -5.13 -18.31
N ILE A 311 -7.32 -5.64 -17.09
CA ILE A 311 -8.53 -6.27 -16.57
C ILE A 311 -9.27 -5.24 -15.71
N PRO A 312 -10.51 -4.86 -16.07
CA PRO A 312 -11.32 -3.95 -15.27
C PRO A 312 -11.54 -4.48 -13.86
N VAL A 313 -11.57 -3.57 -12.88
CA VAL A 313 -11.97 -3.88 -11.51
C VAL A 313 -13.35 -3.31 -11.22
N ASP A 314 -13.94 -3.76 -10.11
CA ASP A 314 -15.23 -3.26 -9.65
C ASP A 314 -15.27 -1.74 -9.45
N SER A 315 -16.46 -1.17 -9.62
CA SER A 315 -16.69 0.24 -9.31
C SER A 315 -16.35 0.55 -7.85
N GLY A 316 -15.60 1.63 -7.63
CA GLY A 316 -15.12 2.03 -6.31
C GLY A 316 -13.82 1.33 -5.86
N ASN A 317 -13.24 0.47 -6.70
CA ASN A 317 -11.89 -0.06 -6.53
C ASN A 317 -10.94 0.61 -7.54
N TYR A 318 -9.72 0.93 -7.09
CA TYR A 318 -8.67 1.51 -7.92
C TYR A 318 -7.79 0.49 -8.63
N GLY A 319 -7.89 -0.80 -8.27
CA GLY A 319 -7.03 -1.85 -8.82
C GLY A 319 -5.55 -1.54 -8.60
N ASP A 320 -4.77 -1.58 -9.69
CA ASP A 320 -3.34 -1.23 -9.69
C ASP A 320 -3.08 0.20 -10.18
N GLY A 321 -4.13 1.02 -10.26
CA GLY A 321 -4.07 2.42 -10.71
C GLY A 321 -4.00 2.60 -12.24
N MET A 322 -4.12 1.53 -13.02
CA MET A 322 -4.28 1.65 -14.48
C MET A 322 -5.70 2.06 -14.84
N ILE A 323 -5.87 2.72 -15.99
CA ILE A 323 -7.20 3.06 -16.52
C ILE A 323 -7.37 2.60 -17.97
N LYS A 324 -8.59 2.19 -18.33
CA LYS A 324 -9.02 1.99 -19.72
C LYS A 324 -10.22 2.90 -20.03
N SER A 325 -10.23 3.49 -21.21
CA SER A 325 -11.41 4.17 -21.75
C SER A 325 -12.35 3.14 -22.36
N ILE A 326 -13.61 3.15 -21.95
CA ILE A 326 -14.66 2.28 -22.50
C ILE A 326 -15.74 3.19 -23.10
N GLU A 327 -16.28 2.77 -24.25
CA GLU A 327 -17.45 3.43 -24.85
C GLU A 327 -18.63 3.33 -23.89
N SER A 328 -19.33 4.45 -23.68
CA SER A 328 -20.56 4.43 -22.88
C SER A 328 -21.67 3.92 -23.79
N ASN A 329 -22.29 2.79 -23.41
CA ASN A 329 -23.53 2.30 -24.03
C ASN A 329 -24.69 3.27 -23.78
#